data_AF-A0A5E4WLJ6-F1
#
_entry.id   AF-A0A5E4WLJ6-F1
#
_cell.length_a   1.000
_cell.length_b   1.000
_cell.length_c   1.000
_cell.angle_alpha   90.00
_cell.angle_beta   90.00
_cell.angle_gamma   90.00
#
_symmetry.space_group_name_H-M   'P 1'
#
loop_
_entity.id
_entity.type
_entity.pdbx_description
1 polymer ?
#
loop_
_entity_poly.entity_id
_entity_poly.type
_entity_poly.pdbx_seq_one_letter_code
_entity_poly.pdbx_strand_id
1 'polypeptide(L)' 'MLIVEGLFPFAAPERWRQSFRKITEMPSGQIRFFGLAAVLLGLILMLLADY' A
#
# COMPACT_ATOMS: atom_id res chain seq x y z
N MET A 1 10.01 9.43 1.11
CA MET A 1 11.45 9.13 1.29
C MET A 1 11.94 8.54 -0.02
N LEU A 2 12.27 9.39 -1.01
CA LEU A 2 12.47 8.96 -2.40
C LEU A 2 13.65 7.98 -2.60
N ILE A 3 14.65 8.02 -1.71
CA ILE A 3 15.82 7.14 -1.80
C ILE A 3 15.44 5.68 -1.52
N VAL A 4 14.70 5.42 -0.45
CA VAL A 4 14.31 4.05 -0.07
C VAL A 4 13.23 3.52 -1.02
N GLU A 5 12.26 4.37 -1.36
CA GLU A 5 11.17 4.03 -2.30
C GLU A 5 11.68 3.77 -3.73
N GLY A 6 12.78 4.44 -4.13
CA GLY A 6 13.44 4.27 -5.43
C GLY A 6 14.47 3.13 -5.48
N LEU A 7 15.00 2.69 -4.34
CA LEU A 7 16.03 1.64 -4.30
C LEU A 7 15.50 0.29 -4.79
N PHE A 8 14.25 -0.04 -4.47
CA PHE A 8 13.63 -1.30 -4.89
C PHE A 8 13.37 -1.38 -6.41
N PRO A 9 12.75 -0.38 -7.06
CA PRO A 9 12.64 -0.36 -8.52
C PRO A 9 13.99 -0.23 -9.22
N PHE A 10 15.00 0.39 -8.59
CA PHE A 10 16.35 0.50 -9.15
C PHE A 10 17.14 -0.82 -9.07
N ALA A 11 17.13 -1.49 -7.92
CA ALA A 11 17.89 -2.72 -7.69
C ALA A 11 17.24 -3.97 -8.30
N ALA A 12 15.89 -4.01 -8.40
CA ALA A 12 15.16 -5.16 -8.94
C ALA A 12 13.89 -4.74 -9.71
N PRO A 13 14.04 -4.08 -10.87
CA PRO A 13 12.92 -3.51 -11.64
C PRO A 13 11.88 -4.54 -12.07
N GLU A 14 12.28 -5.74 -12.50
CA GLU A 14 11.38 -6.83 -12.89
C GLU A 14 10.52 -7.33 -11.72
N ARG A 15 11.13 -7.55 -10.55
CA ARG A 15 10.40 -8.00 -9.35
C ARG A 15 9.42 -6.94 -8.88
N TRP A 16 9.84 -5.68 -8.92
CA TRP A 16 8.96 -4.55 -8.63
C TRP A 16 7.76 -4.49 -9.58
N ARG A 17 8.00 -4.58 -10.90
CA ARG A 17 6.93 -4.62 -11.91
C ARG A 17 5.95 -5.77 -11.68
N GLN A 18 6.44 -6.97 -11.35
CA GLN A 18 5.59 -8.12 -11.07
C GLN A 18 4.72 -7.90 -9.83
N SER A 19 5.29 -7.36 -8.75
CA SER A 19 4.52 -7.02 -7.53
C SER A 19 3.45 -5.97 -7.83
N PHE A 20 3.78 -4.93 -8.59
CA PHE A 20 2.81 -3.92 -9.01
C PHE A 20 1.69 -4.52 -9.86
N ARG A 21 2.03 -5.41 -10.79
CA ARG A 21 1.05 -6.07 -11.66
C ARG A 21 0.04 -6.89 -10.85
N LYS A 22 0.53 -7.66 -9.87
CA LYS A 22 -0.33 -8.42 -8.94
C LYS A 22 -1.31 -7.52 -8.18
N ILE A 23 -0.88 -6.32 -7.78
CA ILE A 23 -1.74 -5.34 -7.09
C ILE A 23 -2.81 -4.80 -8.06
N THR A 24 -2.43 -4.47 -9.29
CA THR A 24 -3.37 -3.95 -10.30
C THR A 24 -4.36 -5.00 -10.82
N GLU A 25 -3.98 -6.29 -10.77
CA GLU A 25 -4.84 -7.42 -11.14
C GLU A 25 -5.79 -7.83 -10.01
N MET A 26 -5.68 -7.23 -8.82
CA MET A 26 -6.62 -7.50 -7.73
C MET A 26 -8.04 -7.06 -8.13
N PRO A 27 -9.08 -7.87 -7.80
CA PRO A 27 -10.46 -7.48 -8.01
C PRO A 27 -10.78 -6.16 -7.29
N SER A 28 -11.59 -5.31 -7.91
CA SER A 28 -11.94 -4.00 -7.35
C SER A 28 -12.54 -4.10 -5.94
N GLY A 29 -13.24 -5.20 -5.61
CA GLY A 29 -13.74 -5.46 -4.26
C GLY A 29 -12.64 -5.59 -3.21
N GLN A 30 -11.54 -6.26 -3.54
CA GLN A 30 -10.41 -6.46 -2.62
C GLN A 30 -9.64 -5.16 -2.38
N ILE A 31 -9.43 -4.35 -3.44
CA ILE A 31 -8.82 -3.02 -3.32
C ILE A 31 -9.68 -2.12 -2.42
N ARG A 32 -11.01 -2.13 -2.61
CA ARG A 32 -11.94 -1.35 -1.78
C ARG A 32 -11.93 -1.79 -0.32
N PHE A 33 -11.86 -3.10 -0.05
CA PHE A 33 -11.76 -3.60 1.32
C PHE A 33 -10.45 -3.17 1.99
N PHE A 34 -9.33 -3.26 1.27
CA PHE A 34 -8.03 -2.80 1.78
C PHE A 34 -8.04 -1.30 2.09
N GLY A 35 -8.64 -0.49 1.20
CA GLY A 35 -8.85 0.94 1.44
C GLY A 35 -9.73 1.23 2.65
N LEU A 36 -10.85 0.50 2.81
CA LEU A 36 -11.72 0.63 3.97
C LEU A 36 -10.97 0.28 5.27
N ALA A 37 -10.22 -0.82 5.27
CA ALA A 37 -9.41 -1.24 6.42
C ALA A 37 -8.38 -0.17 6.79
N ALA A 38 -7.70 0.43 5.80
CA ALA A 38 -6.74 1.51 6.04
C ALA A 38 -7.39 2.77 6.61
N VAL A 39 -8.57 3.15 6.11
CA VAL A 39 -9.35 4.29 6.65
C VAL A 39 -9.75 4.02 8.10
N LEU A 40 -10.29 2.84 8.40
CA LEU A 40 -10.67 2.47 9.75
C LEU A 40 -9.48 2.45 10.71
N LEU A 41 -8.34 1.89 10.27
CA LEU A 41 -7.12 1.88 11.06
C LEU A 41 -6.63 3.31 11.35
N GLY A 42 -6.66 4.18 10.35
CA GLY A 42 -6.31 5.60 10.51
C GLY A 42 -7.22 6.32 11.51
N LEU A 43 -8.53 6.06 11.44
CA LEU A 43 -9.49 6.61 12.42
C LEU A 43 -9.21 6.11 13.84
N ILE A 44 -8.93 4.82 14.01
CA ILE A 44 -8.58 4.24 15.32
C ILE A 44 -7.30 4.87 15.87
N LEU A 45 -6.26 5.02 15.04
CA LEU A 45 -5.01 5.64 15.44
C LEU A 45 -5.20 7.12 15.79
N MET A 46 -6.05 7.84 15.05
CA MET A 46 -6.37 9.25 15.36
C MET A 46 -7.10 9.37 16.70
N LEU A 47 -8.08 8.50 16.95
CA LEU A 47 -8.80 8.46 18.23
C LEU A 47 -7.88 8.09 19.40
N LEU A 48 -6.93 7.17 19.19
CA LEU A 48 -5.96 6.79 20.21
C LEU A 48 -4.90 7.87 20.45
N ALA A 49 -4.54 8.64 19.42
CA ALA A 49 -3.58 9.72 19.55
C ALA A 49 -4.14 10.95 20.27
N ASP A 50 -5.46 11.14 20.22
CA ASP A 50 -6.18 12.26 20.87
C ASP A 50 -6.67 11.93 22.29
N TYR A 51 -6.42 10.70 22.78
CA TYR A 51 -6.77 10.20 24.12
C TYR A 51 -5.54 10.07 25.01
#